data_AF-A0A930R3S5-F1
#
_entry.id   AF-A0A930R3S5-F1
#
_cell.length_a   1.000
_cell.length_b   1.000
_cell.length_c   1.000
_cell.angle_alpha   90.00
_cell.angle_beta   90.00
_cell.angle_gamma   90.00
#
_symmetry.space_group_name_H-M   'P 1'
#
loop_
_entity.id
_entity.type
_entity.pdbx_description
1 polymer ?
#
loop_
_entity_poly.entity_id
_entity_poly.type
_entity_poly.pdbx_seq_one_letter_code
_entity_poly.pdbx_strand_id
1 'polypeptide(L)'
;MEQEMLQRLVTNAVREMRLPSRPEGRGSHVLTLVDAVLDAALDEEATDIHLEPMEEGLRIRVRVDGLLRAYPSLLPAVIAPVVIARLKVMAGIDTAKRNRPQ
;
A
#
# COMPACT_ATOMS: atom_id res chain seq x y z
N MET A 1 -8.36 -16.49 0.78
CA MET A 1 -6.90 -16.70 0.75
C MET A 1 -6.15 -15.37 0.59
N GLU A 2 -6.63 -14.41 -0.21
CA GLU A 2 -6.00 -13.08 -0.35
C GLU A 2 -5.89 -12.27 0.94
N GLN A 3 -6.95 -12.25 1.77
CA GLN A 3 -6.93 -11.41 2.98
C GLN A 3 -5.92 -11.86 4.04
N GLU A 4 -5.72 -13.18 4.21
CA GLU A 4 -4.69 -13.68 5.12
C GLU A 4 -3.28 -13.33 4.61
N MET A 5 -3.06 -13.39 3.30
CA MET A 5 -1.77 -13.01 2.71
C MET A 5 -1.51 -11.51 2.89
N LEU A 6 -2.49 -10.66 2.57
CA LEU A 6 -2.39 -9.21 2.75
C LEU A 6 -2.12 -8.87 4.22
N GLN A 7 -2.83 -9.49 5.16
CA GLN A 7 -2.63 -9.29 6.59
C GLN A 7 -1.22 -9.69 7.04
N ARG A 8 -0.67 -10.79 6.49
CA ARG A 8 0.71 -11.21 6.75
C ARG A 8 1.72 -10.21 6.21
N LEU A 9 1.54 -9.75 4.96
CA LEU A 9 2.42 -8.75 4.34
C LEU A 9 2.41 -7.43 5.12
N VAL A 10 1.22 -6.97 5.51
CA VAL A 10 1.02 -5.79 6.35
C VAL A 10 1.73 -5.95 7.69
N THR A 11 1.56 -7.10 8.34
CA THR A 11 2.21 -7.38 9.64
C THR A 11 3.73 -7.33 9.52
N ASN A 12 4.29 -7.96 8.48
CA ASN A 12 5.72 -7.97 8.22
C ASN A 12 6.25 -6.57 7.90
N ALA A 13 5.52 -5.79 7.08
CA ALA A 13 5.85 -4.41 6.77
C ALA A 13 5.86 -3.54 8.03
N VAL A 14 4.83 -3.61 8.88
CA VAL A 14 4.80 -2.86 10.16
C VAL A 14 5.95 -3.27 11.08
N ARG A 15 6.28 -4.56 11.15
CA ARG A 15 7.39 -5.05 11.96
C ARG A 15 8.72 -4.51 11.47
N GLU A 16 8.95 -4.51 10.16
CA GLU A 16 10.15 -3.95 9.52
C GLU A 16 10.32 -2.48 9.87
N MET A 17 9.22 -1.71 9.85
CA MET A 17 9.23 -0.29 10.20
C MET A 17 9.61 0.00 11.67
N ARG A 18 9.39 -0.96 12.58
CA ARG A 18 9.69 -0.81 14.01
C ARG A 18 11.13 -1.18 14.37
N LEU A 19 11.84 -1.90 13.52
CA LEU A 19 13.19 -2.39 13.81
C LEU A 19 14.24 -1.37 13.32
N PRO A 20 15.26 -1.01 14.12
CA PRO A 20 16.39 -0.21 13.65
C PRO A 20 17.14 -1.00 12.57
N SER A 21 17.33 -0.35 11.42
CA SER A 21 17.71 -0.97 10.15
C SER A 21 19.08 -1.65 10.18
N ARG A 22 19.13 -2.91 9.72
CA ARG A 22 20.32 -3.50 9.11
C ARG A 22 20.51 -2.83 7.73
N PRO A 23 21.74 -2.56 7.27
CA PRO A 23 21.99 -1.79 6.03
C PRO A 23 21.45 -2.46 4.76
N GLU A 24 21.13 -3.74 4.81
CA GLU A 24 20.56 -4.51 3.70
C GLU A 24 19.11 -4.86 4.05
N GLY A 25 18.14 -4.26 3.35
CA GLY A 25 16.74 -4.71 3.42
C GLY A 25 15.68 -3.69 3.79
N ARG A 26 16.00 -2.40 3.94
CA ARG A 26 14.97 -1.36 4.13
C ARG A 26 14.06 -1.29 2.89
N GLY A 27 12.81 -1.71 3.04
CA GLY A 27 11.77 -1.64 2.04
C GLY A 27 11.23 -2.98 1.57
N SER A 28 11.90 -4.12 1.79
CA SER A 28 11.54 -5.37 1.10
C SER A 28 10.07 -5.79 1.30
N HIS A 29 9.53 -5.69 2.51
CA HIS A 29 8.15 -6.09 2.76
C HIS A 29 7.13 -5.05 2.31
N VAL A 30 7.51 -3.77 2.29
CA VAL A 30 6.63 -2.71 1.73
C VAL A 30 6.60 -2.80 0.20
N LEU A 31 7.72 -3.17 -0.42
CA LEU A 31 7.78 -3.50 -1.85
C LEU A 31 6.80 -4.62 -2.16
N THR A 32 6.93 -5.75 -1.45
CA THR A 32 6.04 -6.91 -1.63
C THR A 32 4.57 -6.57 -1.34
N LEU A 33 4.29 -5.70 -0.36
CA LEU A 33 2.93 -5.24 -0.08
C LEU A 33 2.35 -4.44 -1.25
N VAL A 34 3.12 -3.49 -1.82
CA VAL A 34 2.67 -2.69 -2.96
C VAL A 34 2.46 -3.58 -4.18
N ASP A 35 3.41 -4.45 -4.48
CA ASP A 35 3.32 -5.38 -5.60
C ASP A 35 2.09 -6.28 -5.46
N ALA A 36 1.83 -6.84 -4.27
CA ALA A 36 0.64 -7.66 -4.01
C ALA A 36 -0.68 -6.90 -4.17
N VAL A 37 -0.73 -5.60 -3.83
CA VAL A 37 -1.93 -4.77 -4.05
C VAL A 37 -2.15 -4.52 -5.54
N LEU A 38 -1.07 -4.27 -6.29
CA LEU A 38 -1.15 -4.09 -7.74
C LEU A 38 -1.56 -5.38 -8.45
N ASP A 39 -0.95 -6.50 -8.07
CA ASP A 39 -1.28 -7.82 -8.63
C ASP A 39 -2.73 -8.21 -8.33
N ALA A 40 -3.20 -8.02 -7.10
CA ALA A 40 -4.60 -8.28 -6.76
C ALA A 40 -5.58 -7.40 -7.57
N ALA A 41 -5.23 -6.12 -7.78
CA ALA A 41 -6.05 -5.24 -8.61
C ALA A 41 -6.05 -5.66 -10.10
N LEU A 42 -4.94 -6.19 -10.61
CA LEU A 42 -4.85 -6.74 -11.96
C LEU A 42 -5.68 -8.02 -12.10
N ASP A 43 -5.59 -8.93 -11.12
CA ASP A 43 -6.36 -10.18 -11.08
C ASP A 43 -7.87 -9.92 -10.98
N GLU A 44 -8.28 -8.85 -10.29
CA GLU A 44 -9.66 -8.38 -10.21
C GLU A 44 -10.11 -7.57 -11.44
N GLU A 45 -9.25 -7.39 -12.45
CA GLU A 45 -9.47 -6.52 -13.63
C GLU A 45 -9.93 -5.11 -13.25
N ALA A 46 -9.38 -4.57 -12.16
CA ALA A 46 -9.74 -3.25 -11.66
C ALA A 46 -9.22 -2.13 -12.56
N THR A 47 -10.06 -1.11 -12.80
CA THR A 47 -9.69 0.08 -13.59
C THR A 47 -8.97 1.13 -12.77
N ASP A 48 -9.25 1.19 -11.46
CA ASP A 48 -8.70 2.17 -10.54
C ASP A 48 -8.38 1.54 -9.19
N ILE A 49 -7.26 1.95 -8.60
CA ILE A 49 -6.91 1.65 -7.21
C ILE A 49 -6.97 2.96 -6.42
N HIS A 50 -7.77 2.97 -5.36
CA HIS A 50 -7.94 4.08 -4.45
C HIS A 50 -7.20 3.79 -3.14
N LEU A 51 -6.20 4.60 -2.84
CA LEU A 51 -5.49 4.60 -1.56
C LEU A 51 -5.91 5.82 -0.77
N GLU A 52 -6.67 5.61 0.30
CA GLU A 52 -7.33 6.64 1.09
C GLU A 52 -6.79 6.64 2.53
N PRO A 53 -5.81 7.50 2.84
CA PRO A 53 -5.39 7.72 4.22
C PRO A 53 -6.54 8.33 5.02
N MET A 54 -7.02 7.61 6.03
CA MET A 54 -8.02 8.03 7.01
C MET A 54 -7.35 8.22 8.37
N GLU A 55 -8.09 8.74 9.36
CA GLU A 55 -7.59 8.88 10.74
C GLU A 55 -7.27 7.52 11.37
N GLU A 56 -8.12 6.51 11.12
CA GLU A 56 -8.01 5.18 11.72
C GLU A 56 -7.05 4.24 10.96
N GLY A 57 -6.69 4.59 9.73
CA GLY A 57 -5.87 3.71 8.88
C GLY A 57 -5.87 4.06 7.40
N LEU A 58 -5.19 3.27 6.60
CA LEU A 58 -5.25 3.33 5.15
C LEU A 58 -6.39 2.44 4.65
N ARG A 59 -7.39 3.04 4.01
CA ARG A 59 -8.41 2.32 3.27
C ARG A 59 -7.93 2.08 1.84
N ILE A 60 -8.09 0.86 1.36
CA ILE A 60 -7.86 0.50 -0.04
C ILE A 60 -9.20 0.16 -0.67
N ARG A 61 -9.51 0.77 -1.81
CA ARG A 61 -10.65 0.41 -2.65
C ARG A 61 -10.19 0.17 -4.08
N VAL A 62 -10.91 -0.67 -4.80
CA VAL A 62 -10.70 -0.91 -6.24
C VAL A 62 -11.99 -0.63 -6.99
N ARG A 63 -11.88 -0.15 -8.22
CA ARG A 63 -13.02 -0.02 -9.13
C ARG A 63 -13.03 -1.21 -10.08
N VAL A 64 -14.07 -2.02 -10.01
CA VAL A 64 -14.29 -3.17 -10.91
C VAL A 64 -15.67 -3.01 -11.52
N ASP A 65 -15.77 -3.04 -12.86
CA ASP A 65 -17.01 -2.83 -13.60
C ASP A 65 -17.75 -1.52 -13.21
N GLY A 66 -16.99 -0.45 -12.97
CA GLY A 66 -17.52 0.84 -12.54
C GLY A 66 -17.89 0.95 -11.05
N LEU A 67 -17.94 -0.17 -10.32
CA LEU A 67 -18.31 -0.24 -8.91
C LEU A 67 -17.08 -0.16 -8.00
N LEU A 68 -17.15 0.68 -6.97
CA LEU A 68 -16.11 0.77 -5.95
C LEU A 68 -16.31 -0.31 -4.89
N ARG A 69 -15.30 -1.16 -4.69
CA ARG A 69 -15.27 -2.21 -3.69
C ARG A 69 -14.13 -1.93 -2.71
N ALA A 70 -14.42 -1.99 -1.41
CA ALA A 70 -13.42 -1.78 -0.38
C ALA A 70 -12.82 -3.10 0.09
N TYR A 71 -11.51 -3.10 0.34
CA TYR A 71 -10.89 -4.16 1.11
C TYR A 71 -11.47 -4.15 2.53
N PRO A 72 -11.82 -5.31 3.12
CA PRO A 72 -12.63 -5.32 4.35
C PRO A 72 -11.95 -4.75 5.59
N SER A 73 -10.61 -4.72 5.62
CA SER A 73 -9.83 -4.23 6.75
C SER A 73 -9.05 -2.98 6.37
N LEU A 74 -9.05 -1.99 7.27
CA LEU A 74 -8.12 -0.87 7.19
C LEU A 74 -6.71 -1.34 7.49
N LEU A 75 -5.74 -0.89 6.70
CA LEU A 75 -4.34 -1.11 7.02
C LEU A 75 -3.90 -0.10 8.09
N PRO A 76 -2.95 -0.46 8.98
CA PRO A 76 -2.45 0.46 9.99
C PRO A 76 -2.01 1.81 9.40
N ALA A 77 -2.42 2.92 10.03
CA ALA A 77 -2.14 4.28 9.53
C ALA A 77 -0.65 4.54 9.23
N VAL A 78 0.24 3.89 10.00
CA VAL A 78 1.70 4.00 9.84
C VAL A 78 2.19 3.53 8.46
N ILE A 79 1.47 2.65 7.77
CA ILE A 79 1.85 2.12 6.45
C ILE A 79 1.58 3.12 5.33
N ALA A 80 0.53 3.94 5.46
CA ALA A 80 0.11 4.89 4.42
C ALA A 80 1.25 5.73 3.83
N PRO A 81 2.08 6.44 4.63
CA PRO A 81 3.15 7.27 4.09
C PRO A 81 4.20 6.47 3.31
N VAL A 82 4.45 5.21 3.67
CA VAL A 82 5.48 4.37 3.03
C VAL A 82 4.99 3.80 1.71
N VAL A 83 3.74 3.33 1.67
CA VAL A 83 3.08 2.88 0.42
C VAL A 83 3.02 4.01 -0.60
N ILE A 84 2.57 5.20 -0.18
CA ILE A 84 2.52 6.38 -1.07
C ILE A 84 3.91 6.76 -1.56
N ALA A 85 4.92 6.76 -0.68
CA ALA A 85 6.29 7.06 -1.08
C ALA A 85 6.83 6.04 -2.10
N ARG A 86 6.54 4.75 -1.91
CA ARG A 86 6.94 3.71 -2.85
C ARG A 86 6.31 3.90 -4.23
N LEU A 87 5.00 4.17 -4.28
CA LEU A 87 4.30 4.43 -5.54
C LEU A 87 4.86 5.67 -6.26
N LYS A 88 5.17 6.73 -5.51
CA LYS A 88 5.85 7.91 -6.07
C LYS A 88 7.21 7.56 -6.68
N VAL A 89 8.02 6.74 -6.00
CA VAL A 89 9.30 6.26 -6.56
C VAL A 89 9.09 5.48 -7.85
N MET A 90 8.12 4.56 -7.88
CA MET A 90 7.81 3.75 -9.07
C MET A 90 7.35 4.62 -10.24
N ALA A 91 6.62 5.71 -9.97
CA ALA A 91 6.15 6.67 -10.97
C ALA A 91 7.19 7.73 -11.36
N GLY A 92 8.40 7.73 -10.77
CA GLY A 92 9.40 8.79 -10.99
C GLY A 92 9.00 10.16 -10.42
N ILE A 93 8.08 10.19 -9.44
CA ILE A 93 7.57 11.39 -8.80
C ILE A 93 8.43 11.77 -7.58
N ASP A 94 8.61 13.07 -7.32
CA ASP A 94 9.33 13.57 -6.15
C ASP A 94 8.62 13.18 -4.84
N THR A 95 9.33 12.44 -3.99
CA THR A 95 8.83 11.95 -2.70
C THR A 95 8.86 13.00 -1.60
N ALA A 96 9.72 14.03 -1.72
CA ALA A 96 9.84 15.10 -0.74
C ALA A 96 8.64 16.06 -0.79
N LYS A 97 7.94 16.15 -1.93
CA LYS A 97 6.77 17.00 -2.10
C LYS A 97 5.50 16.25 -1.68
N ARG A 98 4.74 16.82 -0.74
CA ARG A 98 3.51 16.21 -0.19
C ARG A 98 2.33 17.20 -0.10
N ASN A 99 2.55 18.46 -0.46
CA ASN A 99 1.62 19.58 -0.26
C ASN A 99 0.97 20.09 -1.55
N ARG A 100 1.18 19.39 -2.67
CA ARG A 100 0.56 19.70 -3.96
C ARG A 100 0.30 18.41 -4.75
N PRO A 101 -0.67 18.41 -5.68
CA PRO A 101 -0.81 17.36 -6.67
C PRO A 101 0.48 17.20 -7.49
N GLN A 102 0.76 15.97 -7.92
CA GLN A 102 1.91 15.60 -8.75
C GLN A 102 1.45 14.64 -9.84
#